data_AF-A0A938HJ92-F1
#
_entry.id   AF-A0A938HJ92-F1
#
_cell.length_a   1.000
_cell.length_b   1.000
_cell.length_c   1.000
_cell.angle_alpha   90.00
_cell.angle_beta   90.00
_cell.angle_gamma   90.00
#
_symmetry.space_group_name_H-M   'P 1'
#
loop_
_entity.id
_entity.type
_entity.pdbx_description
1 polymer ?
#
loop_
_entity_poly.entity_id
_entity_poly.type
_entity_poly.pdbx_seq_one_letter_code
_entity_poly.pdbx_strand_id
1 'polypeptide(L)'
;MRAVIACVASLSVLWLATVARADEIVTLKTREGVTQSFALLVPDRPVASVILFPGGNGKTALHILKPGQMIRKGNFLVRIRYHLQRLGLMVAVVDVPSDQQTGGMITFRHSDEHARDIGIVVDFLKAKAPVPV
;
A
#
# COMPACT_ATOMS: atom_id res chain seq x y z
N MET A 1 -3.72 -66.73 17.50
CA MET A 1 -3.46 -65.65 18.49
C MET A 1 -2.96 -64.45 17.71
N ARG A 2 -3.83 -63.47 17.39
CA ARG A 2 -3.85 -62.10 17.95
C ARG A 2 -2.53 -61.33 17.75
N ALA A 3 -2.49 -60.46 16.74
CA ALA A 3 -2.47 -58.98 16.88
C ALA A 3 -1.02 -58.46 17.03
N VAL A 4 -0.56 -57.35 16.45
CA VAL A 4 -1.16 -56.02 16.32
C VAL A 4 -0.51 -55.34 15.09
N ILE A 5 -1.30 -54.95 14.10
CA ILE A 5 -0.85 -54.00 13.06
C ILE A 5 -0.89 -52.61 13.69
N ALA A 6 0.27 -52.07 14.05
CA ALA A 6 0.40 -50.71 14.52
C ALA A 6 0.20 -49.76 13.33
N CYS A 7 -1.04 -49.33 13.13
CA CYS A 7 -1.39 -48.29 12.17
C CYS A 7 -0.95 -46.93 12.76
N VAL A 8 0.27 -46.50 12.45
CA VAL A 8 0.75 -45.16 12.79
C VAL A 8 0.03 -44.18 11.85
N ALA A 9 -1.07 -43.60 12.33
CA ALA A 9 -1.76 -42.53 11.64
C ALA A 9 -0.89 -41.26 11.69
N SER A 10 -0.12 -41.02 10.63
CA SER A 10 0.63 -39.79 10.45
C SER A 10 -0.35 -38.62 10.24
N LEU A 11 -0.53 -37.82 11.29
CA LEU A 11 -1.33 -36.59 11.25
C LEU A 11 -0.52 -35.49 10.55
N SER A 12 -0.63 -35.42 9.23
CA SER A 12 0.01 -34.38 8.41
C SER A 12 -0.70 -33.03 8.65
N VAL A 13 -0.18 -32.22 9.58
CA VAL A 13 -0.63 -30.83 9.76
C VAL A 13 -0.12 -30.00 8.56
N LEU A 14 -0.97 -29.77 7.58
CA LEU A 14 -0.74 -28.81 6.51
C LEU A 14 -0.80 -27.38 7.09
N TRP A 15 0.36 -26.81 7.39
CA TRP A 15 0.48 -25.37 7.64
C TRP A 15 0.14 -24.61 6.35
N LEU A 16 -1.06 -24.03 6.27
CA LEU A 16 -1.32 -22.99 5.28
C LEU A 16 -0.47 -21.77 5.69
N ALA A 17 0.69 -21.63 5.06
CA ALA A 17 1.47 -20.41 5.15
C ALA A 17 0.63 -19.27 4.54
N THR A 18 0.10 -18.39 5.38
CA THR A 18 -0.46 -17.13 4.93
C THR A 18 0.68 -16.30 4.33
N VAL A 19 0.71 -16.17 3.01
CA VAL A 19 1.64 -15.25 2.34
C VAL A 19 1.25 -13.84 2.75
N ALA A 20 2.05 -13.22 3.62
CA ALA A 20 1.91 -11.81 3.92
C ALA A 20 2.23 -11.02 2.64
N ARG A 21 1.21 -10.42 2.03
CA ARG A 21 1.38 -9.60 0.84
C ARG A 21 1.95 -8.25 1.26
N ALA A 22 3.23 -8.02 0.95
CA ALA A 22 3.87 -6.76 1.27
C ALA A 22 3.37 -5.63 0.37
N ASP A 23 3.54 -4.39 0.85
CA ASP A 23 3.15 -3.18 0.14
C ASP A 23 3.99 -3.03 -1.14
N GLU A 24 3.37 -2.97 -2.31
CA GLU A 24 4.06 -2.69 -3.58
C GLU A 24 4.38 -1.20 -3.66
N ILE A 25 5.64 -0.82 -3.88
CA ILE A 25 6.00 0.59 -4.04
C ILE A 25 5.90 0.95 -5.52
N VAL A 26 4.98 1.85 -5.85
CA VAL A 26 4.82 2.42 -7.18
C VAL A 26 5.41 3.81 -7.19
N THR A 27 6.12 4.16 -8.27
CA THR A 27 6.68 5.51 -8.48
C THR A 27 6.32 5.99 -9.86
N LEU A 28 5.62 7.13 -9.93
CA LEU A 28 5.17 7.76 -11.16
C LEU A 28 5.96 9.04 -11.40
N LYS A 29 6.26 9.34 -12.67
CA LYS A 29 6.70 10.67 -13.08
C LYS A 29 5.45 11.55 -13.18
N THR A 30 5.38 12.64 -12.42
CA THR A 30 4.16 13.46 -12.34
C THR A 30 4.33 14.86 -12.91
N ARG A 31 5.48 15.49 -12.66
CA ARG A 31 5.89 16.77 -13.25
C ARG A 31 7.30 16.64 -13.82
N GLU A 32 7.76 17.65 -14.55
CA GLU A 32 9.13 17.67 -15.07
C GLU A 32 10.14 17.56 -13.92
N GLY A 33 10.97 16.51 -13.96
CA GLY A 33 11.95 16.23 -12.91
C GLY A 33 11.39 15.76 -11.56
N VAL A 34 10.06 15.60 -11.42
CA VAL A 34 9.41 15.21 -10.17
C VAL A 34 8.75 13.84 -10.27
N THR A 35 8.90 13.04 -9.21
CA THR A 35 8.18 11.79 -9.03
C THR A 35 7.29 11.79 -7.80
N GLN A 36 6.17 11.06 -7.90
CA GLN A 36 5.28 10.74 -6.80
C GLN A 36 5.34 9.24 -6.53
N SER A 37 5.79 8.86 -5.34
CA SER A 37 5.79 7.48 -4.87
C SER A 37 4.61 7.21 -3.94
N PHE A 38 4.06 6.00 -4.00
CA PHE A 38 3.05 5.51 -3.07
C PHE A 38 3.18 4.01 -2.88
N ALA A 39 2.72 3.53 -1.74
CA ALA A 39 2.58 2.12 -1.45
C ALA A 39 1.17 1.66 -1.84
N LEU A 40 1.09 0.59 -2.62
CA LEU A 40 -0.12 0.03 -3.19
C LEU A 40 -0.45 -1.31 -2.53
N LEU A 41 -1.66 -1.41 -2.00
CA LEU A 41 -2.24 -2.65 -1.50
C LEU A 41 -3.45 -2.98 -2.37
N VAL A 42 -3.40 -4.13 -3.05
CA VAL A 42 -4.47 -4.59 -3.94
C VAL A 42 -5.19 -5.78 -3.28
N PRO A 43 -6.51 -5.70 -3.01
CA PRO A 43 -7.31 -6.85 -2.60
C PRO A 43 -7.62 -7.75 -3.81
N ASP A 44 -8.02 -9.00 -3.57
CA ASP A 44 -8.33 -9.94 -4.66
C ASP A 44 -9.52 -9.50 -5.54
N ARG A 45 -10.48 -8.79 -4.93
CA ARG A 45 -11.66 -8.23 -5.60
C ARG A 45 -11.86 -6.78 -5.15
N PRO A 46 -11.22 -5.79 -5.79
CA PRO A 46 -11.39 -4.40 -5.43
C PRO A 46 -12.82 -3.95 -5.72
N VAL A 47 -13.43 -3.21 -4.78
CA VAL A 47 -14.76 -2.59 -4.94
C VAL A 47 -14.68 -1.08 -5.14
N ALA A 48 -13.60 -0.46 -4.65
CA ALA A 48 -13.23 0.93 -4.84
C ALA A 48 -11.73 1.09 -4.54
N SER A 49 -11.16 2.22 -4.95
CA SER A 49 -9.82 2.65 -4.57
C SER A 49 -9.91 3.78 -3.55
N VAL A 50 -8.91 3.89 -2.68
CA VAL A 50 -8.78 5.01 -1.74
C VAL A 50 -7.33 5.50 -1.71
N ILE A 51 -7.18 6.82 -1.69
CA ILE A 51 -5.89 7.49 -1.55
C ILE A 51 -5.75 7.98 -0.11
N LEU A 52 -4.75 7.48 0.60
CA LEU A 52 -4.49 7.83 1.99
C LEU A 52 -3.34 8.82 2.06
N PHE A 53 -3.66 10.00 2.59
CA PHE A 53 -2.69 11.05 2.85
C PHE A 53 -2.17 10.97 4.29
N PRO A 54 -0.86 10.82 4.50
CA PRO A 54 -0.26 10.95 5.82
C PRO A 54 -0.44 12.37 6.37
N GLY A 55 -0.70 12.47 7.68
CA GLY A 55 -0.76 13.73 8.40
C GLY A 55 0.62 14.35 8.65
N GLY A 56 0.64 15.53 9.26
CA GLY A 56 1.86 16.27 9.56
C GLY A 56 2.63 16.65 8.29
N ASN A 57 3.94 16.38 8.28
CA ASN A 57 4.81 16.68 7.14
C ASN A 57 4.61 15.74 5.94
N GLY A 58 3.74 14.72 6.03
CA GLY A 58 3.40 13.84 4.92
C GLY A 58 4.40 12.71 4.63
N LYS A 59 5.55 12.68 5.33
CA LYS A 59 6.64 11.74 5.01
C LYS A 59 6.30 10.32 5.46
N THR A 60 6.33 9.37 4.52
CA THR A 60 6.19 7.93 4.80
C THR A 60 7.50 7.17 4.71
N ALA A 61 8.55 7.83 4.19
CA ALA A 61 9.88 7.27 4.01
C ALA A 61 9.92 6.11 3.01
N LEU A 62 8.99 6.06 2.04
CA LEU A 62 8.97 5.05 0.98
C LEU A 62 10.27 5.04 0.17
N HIS A 63 10.91 6.21 0.00
CA HIS A 63 12.19 6.35 -0.71
C HIS A 63 13.35 5.58 -0.06
N ILE A 64 13.25 5.19 1.21
CA ILE A 64 14.25 4.35 1.90
C ILE A 64 13.76 2.93 2.19
N LEU A 65 12.48 2.62 1.91
CA LEU A 65 11.96 1.28 2.13
C LEU A 65 12.45 0.35 1.02
N LYS A 66 12.97 -0.82 1.42
CA LYS A 66 13.20 -1.92 0.48
C LYS A 66 11.85 -2.56 0.11
N PRO A 67 11.72 -3.17 -1.08
CA PRO A 67 10.55 -3.99 -1.41
C PRO A 67 10.28 -4.99 -0.28
N GLY A 68 9.04 -5.04 0.21
CA GLY A 68 8.70 -5.88 1.36
C GLY A 68 8.64 -5.16 2.72
N GLN A 69 9.27 -3.99 2.85
CA GLN A 69 9.29 -3.26 4.11
C GLN A 69 8.03 -2.42 4.33
N MET A 70 7.54 -2.43 5.58
CA MET A 70 6.33 -1.71 5.94
C MET A 70 6.58 -0.22 6.21
N ILE A 71 5.58 0.58 5.84
CA ILE A 71 5.51 2.02 6.10
C ILE A 71 5.35 2.31 7.61
N ARG A 72 5.99 3.40 8.08
CA ARG A 72 5.97 3.86 9.48
C ARG A 72 4.54 4.18 9.97
N LYS A 73 4.25 3.81 11.23
CA LYS A 73 2.88 3.72 11.81
C LYS A 73 2.34 4.99 12.50
N GLY A 74 3.06 6.12 12.45
CA GLY A 74 2.69 7.33 13.20
C GLY A 74 1.38 8.02 12.76
N ASN A 75 0.83 7.64 11.60
CA ASN A 75 -0.38 8.22 11.02
C ASN A 75 -1.56 7.24 11.09
N PHE A 76 -2.72 7.69 11.58
CA PHE A 76 -3.90 6.85 11.75
C PHE A 76 -4.33 6.16 10.44
N LEU A 77 -4.50 6.92 9.35
CA LEU A 77 -4.90 6.37 8.05
C LEU A 77 -3.89 5.34 7.53
N VAL A 78 -2.60 5.65 7.60
CA VAL A 78 -1.51 4.71 7.22
C VAL A 78 -1.57 3.43 8.04
N ARG A 79 -1.92 3.51 9.33
CA ARG A 79 -2.02 2.35 10.23
C ARG A 79 -3.20 1.43 9.88
N ILE A 80 -4.32 1.98 9.41
CA ILE A 80 -5.51 1.19 9.07
C ILE A 80 -5.52 0.66 7.63
N ARG A 81 -4.49 0.93 6.81
CA ARG A 81 -4.44 0.52 5.39
C ARG A 81 -4.79 -0.96 5.13
N TYR A 82 -4.27 -1.89 5.93
CA TYR A 82 -4.62 -3.31 5.79
C TYR A 82 -6.06 -3.63 6.21
N HIS A 83 -6.66 -2.83 7.11
CA HIS A 83 -8.08 -2.99 7.44
C HIS A 83 -8.95 -2.57 6.26
N LEU A 84 -8.63 -1.44 5.61
CA LEU A 84 -9.30 -0.98 4.41
C LEU A 84 -9.15 -1.97 3.24
N GLN A 85 -7.94 -2.52 3.04
CA GLN A 85 -7.70 -3.56 2.05
C GLN A 85 -8.56 -4.81 2.30
N ARG A 86 -8.66 -5.27 3.54
CA ARG A 86 -9.53 -6.42 3.90
C ARG A 86 -11.02 -6.16 3.67
N LEU A 87 -11.44 -4.90 3.63
CA LEU A 87 -12.79 -4.50 3.25
C LEU A 87 -12.99 -4.40 1.72
N GLY A 88 -12.01 -4.83 0.92
CA GLY A 88 -12.09 -4.81 -0.53
C GLY A 88 -11.64 -3.49 -1.17
N LEU A 89 -11.01 -2.59 -0.42
CA LEU A 89 -10.52 -1.32 -0.98
C LEU A 89 -9.09 -1.47 -1.52
N MET A 90 -8.84 -1.02 -2.75
CA MET A 90 -7.47 -0.84 -3.24
C MET A 90 -6.88 0.41 -2.61
N VAL A 91 -5.79 0.27 -1.86
CA VAL A 91 -5.26 1.35 -1.01
C VAL A 91 -3.95 1.88 -1.58
N ALA A 92 -3.90 3.17 -1.86
CA ALA A 92 -2.67 3.90 -2.16
C ALA A 92 -2.27 4.78 -0.98
N VAL A 93 -1.13 4.52 -0.34
CA VAL A 93 -0.56 5.39 0.70
C VAL A 93 0.53 6.26 0.08
N VAL A 94 0.25 7.55 -0.05
CA VAL A 94 1.08 8.50 -0.79
C VAL A 94 2.20 9.06 0.08
N ASP A 95 3.43 9.09 -0.42
CA ASP A 95 4.54 9.82 0.21
C ASP A 95 4.58 11.29 -0.25
N VAL A 96 5.49 12.09 0.30
CA VAL A 96 5.77 13.40 -0.29
C VAL A 96 6.42 13.24 -1.68
N PRO A 97 6.14 14.13 -2.64
CA PRO A 97 6.85 14.16 -3.92
C PRO A 97 8.38 14.27 -3.77
N SER A 98 9.12 13.90 -4.81
CA SER A 98 10.59 13.91 -4.78
C SER A 98 11.21 15.29 -4.49
N ASP A 99 10.56 16.37 -4.94
CA ASP A 99 10.96 17.77 -4.69
C ASP A 99 10.54 18.29 -3.29
N GLN A 100 9.70 17.54 -2.57
CA GLN A 100 9.19 17.92 -1.25
C GLN A 100 9.79 17.10 -0.09
N GLN A 101 10.84 16.30 -0.34
CA GLN A 101 11.45 15.44 0.68
C GLN A 101 12.08 16.21 1.85
N THR A 102 12.49 17.46 1.65
CA THR A 102 13.01 18.33 2.72
C THR A 102 11.88 19.07 3.43
N GLY A 103 11.09 19.85 2.68
CA GLY A 103 10.03 20.74 3.21
C GLY A 103 8.75 20.04 3.67
N GLY A 104 8.43 18.87 3.13
CA GLY A 104 7.21 18.14 3.42
C GLY A 104 5.94 18.82 2.90
N MET A 105 4.78 18.43 3.44
CA MET A 105 3.46 18.75 2.88
C MET A 105 2.72 19.93 3.54
N ILE A 106 3.35 20.74 4.38
CA ILE A 106 2.61 21.75 5.17
C ILE A 106 1.99 22.83 4.26
N THR A 107 2.77 23.44 3.38
CA THR A 107 2.29 24.43 2.41
C THR A 107 1.89 23.78 1.09
N PHE A 108 2.65 22.78 0.66
CA PHE A 108 2.49 22.13 -0.63
C PHE A 108 1.14 21.40 -0.80
N ARG A 109 0.51 20.90 0.30
CA ARG A 109 -0.76 20.15 0.21
C ARG A 109 -1.93 20.91 -0.42
N HIS A 110 -1.88 22.25 -0.42
CA HIS A 110 -2.92 23.11 -0.99
C HIS A 110 -2.54 23.65 -2.37
N SER A 111 -1.43 23.21 -2.97
CA SER A 111 -0.97 23.70 -4.26
C SER A 111 -1.65 22.97 -5.42
N ASP A 112 -1.71 23.65 -6.58
CA ASP A 112 -2.12 23.04 -7.84
C ASP A 112 -1.16 21.93 -8.28
N GLU A 113 0.12 22.02 -7.89
CA GLU A 113 1.10 20.97 -8.15
C GLU A 113 0.75 19.68 -7.43
N HIS A 114 0.37 19.75 -6.14
CA HIS A 114 -0.08 18.58 -5.41
C HIS A 114 -1.35 18.00 -6.04
N ALA A 115 -2.32 18.84 -6.42
CA ALA A 115 -3.53 18.38 -7.11
C ALA A 115 -3.21 17.65 -8.43
N ARG A 116 -2.27 18.17 -9.23
CA ARG A 116 -1.80 17.51 -10.46
C ARG A 116 -1.10 16.19 -10.18
N ASP A 117 -0.21 16.15 -9.19
CA ASP A 117 0.50 14.93 -8.79
C ASP A 117 -0.50 13.82 -8.39
N ILE A 118 -1.54 14.18 -7.61
CA ILE A 118 -2.59 13.25 -7.20
C ILE A 118 -3.53 12.87 -8.35
N GLY A 119 -3.81 13.77 -9.29
CA GLY A 119 -4.56 13.44 -10.51
C GLY A 119 -3.93 12.28 -11.27
N ILE A 120 -2.59 12.27 -11.37
CA ILE A 120 -1.85 11.18 -12.03
C ILE A 120 -1.91 9.88 -11.23
N VAL A 121 -1.92 9.94 -9.90
CA VAL A 121 -2.16 8.76 -9.04
C VAL A 121 -3.58 8.22 -9.25
N VAL A 122 -4.59 9.09 -9.35
CA VAL A 122 -5.99 8.71 -9.65
C VAL A 122 -6.07 7.99 -10.99
N ASP A 123 -5.44 8.52 -12.04
CA ASP A 123 -5.44 7.91 -13.37
C ASP A 123 -4.76 6.54 -13.37
N PHE A 124 -3.66 6.39 -12.63
CA PHE A 124 -3.03 5.09 -12.43
C PHE A 124 -3.98 4.09 -11.76
N LEU A 125 -4.70 4.49 -10.71
CA LEU A 125 -5.61 3.60 -9.98
C LEU A 125 -6.80 3.17 -10.86
N LYS A 126 -7.36 4.08 -11.67
CA LYS A 126 -8.40 3.77 -12.66
C LYS A 126 -7.92 2.79 -13.72
N ALA A 127 -6.66 2.90 -14.15
CA ALA A 127 -6.06 1.95 -15.09
C ALA A 127 -5.79 0.57 -14.45
N LYS A 128 -5.52 0.52 -13.15
CA LYS A 128 -5.25 -0.72 -12.41
C LYS A 128 -6.53 -1.55 -12.15
N ALA A 129 -7.66 -0.90 -11.90
CA ALA A 129 -8.95 -1.57 -11.72
C ALA A 129 -10.13 -0.67 -12.13
N PRO A 130 -11.15 -1.20 -12.83
CA PRO A 130 -12.32 -0.45 -13.29
C PRO A 130 -13.34 -0.24 -12.15
N VAL A 131 -12.91 0.45 -11.08
CA VAL A 131 -13.71 0.75 -9.89
C VAL A 131 -13.62 2.25 -9.55
N PRO A 132 -14.55 2.81 -8.76
CA PRO A 132 -14.44 4.19 -8.29
C PRO A 132 -13.12 4.45 -7.56
N VAL A 133 -12.63 5.69 -7.65
CA VAL A 133 -11.48 6.21 -6.89
C VAL A 133 -11.96 7.39 -6.06
#